data_AF-A0A5E7VEH8-F1
#
_entry.id   AF-A0A5E7VEH8-F1
#
_cell.length_a   1.000
_cell.length_b   1.000
_cell.length_c   1.000
_cell.angle_alpha   90.00
_cell.angle_beta   90.00
_cell.angle_gamma   90.00
#
_symmetry.space_group_name_H-M   'P 1'
#
loop_
_entity.id
_entity.type
_entity.pdbx_description
1 polymer ?
#
loop_
_entity_poly.entity_id
_entity_poly.type
_entity_poly.pdbx_seq_one_letter_code
_entity_poly.pdbx_strand_id
1 'polypeptide(L)'
;MTGGSRLKKRLFVTGLTGFTGQHTQSRLQADASEWELLPVPCRYDLAAPDSLEGLWPELPDVVIHLADQTFVPDAFHDPARTLNINLLGTLNLLRAFKACGFTGTFLYVSLLGARAEHSQPDRNHRMEA
;
A
#
# COMPACT_ATOMS: atom_id res chain seq x y z
N MET A 1 -3.82 42.76 -5.63
CA MET A 1 -3.99 41.67 -6.62
C MET A 1 -4.13 40.39 -5.82
N THR A 2 -5.38 39.94 -5.60
CA THR A 2 -5.69 38.75 -4.82
C THR A 2 -5.32 37.51 -5.63
N GLY A 3 -4.19 36.88 -5.29
CA GLY A 3 -3.84 35.56 -5.81
C GLY A 3 -4.89 34.57 -5.34
N GLY A 4 -5.73 34.09 -6.26
CA GLY A 4 -6.64 32.98 -5.96
C GLY A 4 -5.80 31.77 -5.59
N SER A 5 -5.93 31.28 -4.35
CA SER A 5 -5.28 30.03 -3.94
C SER A 5 -5.81 28.92 -4.83
N ARG A 6 -4.96 28.33 -5.67
CA ARG A 6 -5.30 27.14 -6.43
C ARG A 6 -5.69 26.04 -5.42
N LEU A 7 -6.89 25.49 -5.54
CA LEU A 7 -7.33 24.37 -4.71
C LEU A 7 -6.31 23.24 -4.84
N LYS A 8 -5.82 22.74 -3.71
CA LYS A 8 -4.89 21.61 -3.68
C LYS A 8 -5.64 20.33 -4.02
N LYS A 9 -4.98 19.42 -4.71
CA LYS A 9 -5.47 18.07 -4.97
C LYS A 9 -5.34 17.22 -3.72
N ARG A 10 -6.39 16.52 -3.35
CA ARG A 10 -6.46 15.69 -2.14
C ARG A 10 -5.79 14.35 -2.39
N LEU A 11 -4.86 14.00 -1.52
CA LEU A 11 -4.03 12.81 -1.61
C LEU A 11 -4.27 11.93 -0.40
N PHE A 12 -4.57 10.65 -0.62
CA PHE A 12 -4.56 9.62 0.42
C PHE A 12 -3.38 8.68 0.19
N VAL A 13 -2.64 8.36 1.26
CA VAL A 13 -1.49 7.46 1.19
C VAL A 13 -1.60 6.41 2.29
N THR A 14 -1.64 5.13 1.91
CA THR A 14 -1.53 4.03 2.89
C THR A 14 -0.07 3.78 3.24
N GLY A 15 0.23 3.22 4.41
CA GLY A 15 1.62 2.88 4.76
C GLY A 15 2.46 4.12 5.06
N LEU A 16 1.80 5.23 5.41
CA LEU A 16 2.41 6.54 5.64
C LEU A 16 3.52 6.50 6.71
N THR A 17 3.38 5.63 7.71
CA THR A 17 4.37 5.48 8.79
C THR A 17 5.57 4.61 8.43
N GLY A 18 5.53 3.92 7.28
CA GLY A 18 6.64 3.11 6.77
C GLY A 18 7.72 3.96 6.09
N PHE A 19 8.82 3.33 5.68
CA PHE A 19 9.98 4.01 5.09
C PHE A 19 9.60 4.94 3.91
N THR A 20 8.95 4.40 2.88
CA THR A 20 8.53 5.20 1.72
C THR A 20 7.49 6.26 2.09
N GLY A 21 6.56 5.94 3.00
CA GLY A 21 5.54 6.86 3.47
C GLY A 21 6.11 8.09 4.17
N GLN A 22 7.11 7.90 5.04
CA GLN A 22 7.80 9.00 5.72
C GLN A 22 8.53 9.90 4.71
N HIS A 23 9.19 9.32 3.70
CA HIS A 23 9.80 10.09 2.61
C HIS A 23 8.77 10.86 1.78
N THR A 24 7.59 10.27 1.51
CA THR A 24 6.48 10.98 0.86
C THR A 24 6.03 12.18 1.69
N GLN A 25 5.86 12.03 3.02
CA GLN A 25 5.50 13.13 3.91
C GLN A 25 6.53 14.26 3.88
N SER A 26 7.83 13.94 4.00
CA SER A 26 8.89 14.96 3.98
C SER A 26 8.90 15.76 2.67
N ARG A 27 8.67 15.10 1.53
CA ARG A 27 8.60 15.79 0.22
C ARG A 27 7.38 16.70 0.11
N LEU A 28 6.22 16.28 0.61
CA LEU A 28 5.01 17.10 0.61
C LEU A 28 5.14 18.36 1.48
N GLN A 29 5.97 18.32 2.52
CA GLN A 29 6.23 19.45 3.42
C GLN A 29 7.33 20.40 2.91
N ALA A 30 8.31 19.87 2.18
CA ALA A 30 9.45 20.65 1.69
C ALA A 30 9.11 21.53 0.48
N ASP A 31 8.11 21.14 -0.32
CA ASP A 31 7.67 21.88 -1.52
C ASP A 31 6.36 22.63 -1.30
N ALA A 32 6.14 23.69 -2.09
CA ALA A 32 4.82 24.29 -2.31
C ALA A 32 3.93 23.30 -3.11
N SER A 33 3.64 22.17 -2.48
CA SER A 33 2.93 21.04 -3.02
C SER A 33 1.52 21.45 -3.46
N GLU A 34 1.17 21.08 -4.70
CA GLU A 34 -0.21 21.11 -5.20
C GLU A 34 -1.09 20.09 -4.48
N TRP A 35 -0.50 19.19 -3.70
CA TRP A 35 -1.17 18.12 -2.98
C TRP A 35 -1.39 18.47 -1.52
N GLU A 36 -2.55 18.07 -1.03
CA GLU A 36 -2.94 18.10 0.37
C GLU A 36 -3.14 16.66 0.84
N LEU A 37 -2.37 16.25 1.86
CA LEU A 37 -2.54 14.93 2.45
C LEU A 37 -3.82 14.92 3.29
N LEU A 38 -4.77 14.05 2.94
CA LEU A 38 -6.00 13.91 3.69
C LEU A 38 -5.72 13.30 5.07
N PRO A 39 -6.26 13.89 6.15
CA PRO A 39 -6.16 13.30 7.47
C PRO A 39 -6.99 12.02 7.52
N VAL A 40 -6.48 11.01 8.22
CA VAL A 40 -7.22 9.79 8.53
C VAL A 40 -7.69 9.90 9.97
N PRO A 41 -9.02 9.98 10.23
CA PRO A 41 -9.55 10.31 11.55
C PRO A 41 -9.38 9.19 12.57
N CYS A 42 -9.24 7.94 12.11
CA CYS A 42 -9.13 6.75 12.94
C CYS A 42 -8.05 5.80 12.41
N ARG A 43 -7.59 4.88 13.26
CA ARG A 43 -6.76 3.75 12.82
C ARG A 43 -7.62 2.81 11.97
N TYR A 44 -7.00 2.22 10.96
CA TYR A 44 -7.62 1.26 10.06
C TYR A 44 -6.65 0.09 9.80
N ASP A 45 -7.20 -1.03 9.35
CA ASP A 45 -6.47 -2.21 8.94
C ASP A 45 -7.00 -2.68 7.57
N LEU A 46 -6.13 -2.74 6.57
CA LEU A 46 -6.51 -3.17 5.23
C LEU A 46 -7.00 -4.62 5.20
N ALA A 47 -6.54 -5.47 6.13
CA ALA A 47 -7.02 -6.84 6.26
C ALA A 47 -8.43 -6.94 6.89
N ALA A 48 -8.93 -5.85 7.48
CA ALA A 48 -10.26 -5.77 8.10
C ALA A 48 -11.16 -4.80 7.30
N PRO A 49 -12.00 -5.30 6.38
CA PRO A 49 -12.82 -4.47 5.48
C PRO A 49 -13.65 -3.41 6.20
N ASP A 50 -14.28 -3.80 7.33
CA ASP A 50 -15.16 -2.93 8.12
C ASP A 50 -14.42 -1.71 8.69
N SER A 51 -13.09 -1.79 8.84
CA SER A 51 -12.27 -0.67 9.33
C SER A 51 -12.06 0.44 8.30
N LEU A 52 -12.44 0.21 7.04
CA LEU A 52 -12.34 1.19 5.94
C LEU A 52 -13.65 1.96 5.73
N GLU A 53 -14.74 1.55 6.40
CA GLU A 53 -16.02 2.22 6.30
C GLU A 53 -15.97 3.61 6.94
N GLY A 54 -16.41 4.64 6.21
CA GLY A 54 -16.41 6.02 6.69
C GLY A 54 -15.03 6.64 6.90
N LEU A 55 -13.96 6.01 6.40
CA LEU A 55 -12.58 6.46 6.64
C LEU A 55 -12.27 7.84 6.03
N TRP A 56 -12.93 8.18 4.92
CA TRP A 56 -12.68 9.40 4.16
C TRP A 56 -13.79 10.42 4.40
N PRO A 57 -13.54 11.51 5.17
CA PRO A 57 -14.51 12.60 5.31
C PRO A 57 -14.72 13.33 3.97
N GLU A 58 -13.68 13.35 3.13
CA GLU A 58 -13.73 13.77 1.74
C GLU A 58 -13.01 12.75 0.86
N LEU A 59 -13.53 12.50 -0.34
CA LEU A 59 -12.88 11.57 -1.26
C LEU A 59 -11.54 12.14 -1.77
N PRO A 60 -10.47 11.33 -1.78
CA PRO A 60 -9.21 11.73 -2.41
C PRO A 60 -9.37 11.89 -3.92
N ASP A 61 -8.56 12.77 -4.51
CA ASP A 61 -8.39 12.83 -5.97
C ASP A 61 -7.34 11.82 -6.44
N VAL A 62 -6.38 11.49 -5.57
CA VAL A 62 -5.33 10.50 -5.81
C VAL A 62 -5.11 9.63 -4.57
N VAL A 63 -4.92 8.33 -4.81
CA VAL A 63 -4.52 7.35 -3.79
C VAL A 63 -3.16 6.79 -4.15
N ILE A 64 -2.22 6.79 -3.21
CA ILE A 64 -0.94 6.07 -3.32
C ILE A 64 -0.95 4.93 -2.31
N HIS A 65 -1.01 3.70 -2.81
CA HIS A 65 -1.04 2.51 -1.96
C HIS A 65 0.39 1.99 -1.72
N LEU A 66 0.99 2.37 -0.59
CA LEU A 66 2.32 1.91 -0.14
C LEU A 66 2.28 0.85 0.96
N ALA A 67 1.08 0.48 1.45
CA ALA A 67 0.93 -0.49 2.54
C ALA A 67 1.02 -1.91 1.97
N ASP A 68 2.25 -2.34 1.75
CA ASP A 68 2.62 -3.65 1.24
C ASP A 68 3.70 -4.23 2.19
N GLN A 69 3.64 -5.53 2.47
CA GLN A 69 4.73 -6.27 3.11
C GLN A 69 5.83 -6.51 2.08
N THR A 70 6.78 -5.56 1.99
CA THR A 70 7.81 -5.54 0.94
C THR A 70 9.12 -6.27 1.32
N PHE A 71 9.27 -6.76 2.56
CA PHE A 71 10.47 -7.47 2.99
C PHE A 71 10.44 -8.93 2.54
N VAL A 72 11.28 -9.25 1.56
CA VAL A 72 11.33 -10.57 0.89
C VAL A 72 11.48 -11.74 1.87
N PRO A 73 12.35 -11.71 2.89
CA PRO A 73 12.44 -12.81 3.86
C PRO A 73 11.14 -13.09 4.60
N ASP A 74 10.38 -12.05 4.98
CA ASP A 74 9.09 -12.24 5.66
C ASP A 74 8.06 -12.91 4.73
N ALA A 75 8.14 -12.66 3.42
CA ALA A 75 7.27 -13.31 2.44
C ALA A 75 7.55 -14.81 2.28
N PHE A 76 8.78 -15.25 2.53
CA PHE A 76 9.11 -16.67 2.59
C PHE A 76 8.71 -17.30 3.92
N HIS A 77 8.86 -16.57 5.02
CA HIS A 77 8.53 -17.05 6.36
C HIS A 77 7.01 -17.18 6.57
N ASP A 78 6.23 -16.19 6.11
CA ASP A 78 4.77 -16.15 6.27
C ASP A 78 4.07 -15.67 4.98
N PRO A 79 4.03 -16.53 3.95
CA PRO A 79 3.42 -16.18 2.66
C PRO A 79 1.92 -15.92 2.78
N ALA A 80 1.24 -16.58 3.73
CA ALA A 80 -0.19 -16.40 3.96
C ALA A 80 -0.48 -14.97 4.43
N ARG A 81 0.31 -14.46 5.38
CA ARG A 81 0.21 -13.07 5.83
C ARG A 81 0.55 -12.09 4.72
N THR A 82 1.59 -12.35 3.93
CA THR A 82 1.94 -11.50 2.78
C THR A 82 0.79 -11.40 1.79
N LEU A 83 0.18 -12.53 1.40
CA LEU A 83 -0.97 -12.52 0.51
C LEU A 83 -2.19 -11.84 1.13
N ASN A 84 -2.41 -12.03 2.43
CA ASN A 84 -3.50 -11.37 3.14
C ASN A 84 -3.36 -9.85 3.13
N ILE A 85 -2.15 -9.32 3.36
CA ILE A 85 -1.92 -7.88 3.34
C ILE A 85 -1.90 -7.34 1.91
N ASN A 86 -1.08 -7.93 1.03
CA ASN A 86 -0.75 -7.36 -0.28
C ASN A 86 -1.85 -7.58 -1.32
N LEU A 87 -2.60 -8.68 -1.23
CA LEU A 87 -3.66 -8.98 -2.20
C LEU A 87 -5.04 -8.68 -1.61
N LEU A 88 -5.36 -9.30 -0.47
CA LEU A 88 -6.68 -9.12 0.13
C LEU A 88 -6.85 -7.71 0.70
N GLY A 89 -5.80 -7.15 1.34
CA GLY A 89 -5.82 -5.77 1.82
C GLY A 89 -6.01 -4.74 0.70
N THR A 90 -5.32 -4.91 -0.44
CA THR A 90 -5.54 -4.07 -1.62
C THR A 90 -6.96 -4.24 -2.18
N LEU A 91 -7.48 -5.47 -2.25
CA LEU A 91 -8.85 -5.72 -2.70
C LEU A 91 -9.89 -5.02 -1.81
N ASN A 92 -9.72 -5.08 -0.49
CA ASN A 92 -10.60 -4.42 0.47
C ASN A 92 -10.59 -2.91 0.26
N LEU A 93 -9.40 -2.32 0.07
CA LEU A 93 -9.25 -0.90 -0.22
C LEU A 93 -9.96 -0.47 -1.50
N LEU A 94 -9.78 -1.23 -2.58
CA LEU A 94 -10.44 -0.95 -3.86
C LEU A 94 -11.97 -1.08 -3.75
N ARG A 95 -12.47 -2.06 -2.98
CA ARG A 95 -13.90 -2.22 -2.73
C ARG A 95 -14.47 -1.05 -1.94
N ALA A 96 -13.78 -0.60 -0.90
CA ALA A 96 -14.18 0.57 -0.11
C ALA A 96 -14.24 1.83 -0.99
N PHE A 97 -13.22 2.06 -1.84
CA PHE A 97 -13.23 3.17 -2.80
C PHE A 97 -14.35 3.06 -3.83
N LYS A 98 -14.63 1.85 -4.33
CA LYS A 98 -15.76 1.62 -5.23
C LYS A 98 -17.10 1.95 -4.55
N ALA A 99 -17.26 1.56 -3.29
CA ALA A 99 -18.51 1.79 -2.53
C ALA A 99 -18.78 3.27 -2.27
N CYS A 100 -17.75 4.09 -2.07
CA CYS A 100 -17.89 5.52 -1.87
C CYS A 100 -17.85 6.34 -3.18
N GLY A 101 -17.81 5.70 -4.35
CA GLY A 101 -17.87 6.38 -5.65
C GLY A 101 -16.59 7.10 -6.05
N PHE A 102 -15.42 6.61 -5.61
CA PHE A 102 -14.12 7.16 -6.01
C PHE A 102 -13.90 7.05 -7.53
N THR A 103 -13.55 8.18 -8.15
CA THR A 103 -13.23 8.28 -9.59
C THR A 103 -11.84 8.85 -9.85
N GLY A 104 -11.01 8.93 -8.81
CA GLY A 104 -9.66 9.48 -8.87
C GLY A 104 -8.63 8.49 -9.40
N THR A 105 -7.36 8.88 -9.32
CA THR A 105 -6.24 8.02 -9.72
C THR A 105 -5.79 7.14 -8.56
N PHE A 106 -5.69 5.82 -8.78
CA PHE A 106 -5.14 4.88 -7.81
C PHE A 106 -3.77 4.38 -8.29
N LEU A 107 -2.71 4.73 -7.56
CA LEU A 107 -1.36 4.21 -7.77
C LEU A 107 -1.14 3.00 -6.86
N TYR A 108 -1.07 1.83 -7.48
CA TYR A 108 -0.69 0.57 -6.84
C TYR A 108 0.82 0.37 -6.92
N VAL A 109 1.49 0.24 -5.78
CA VAL A 109 2.91 -0.11 -5.70
C VAL A 109 3.02 -1.51 -5.14
N SER A 110 3.69 -2.41 -5.86
CA SER A 110 3.89 -3.79 -5.43
C SER A 110 5.33 -4.23 -5.63
N LEU A 111 5.85 -5.00 -4.68
CA LEU A 111 7.09 -5.74 -4.84
C LEU A 111 6.76 -7.24 -4.88
N LEU A 112 7.08 -7.91 -5.98
CA LEU A 112 7.09 -9.37 -6.04
C LEU A 112 8.51 -9.86 -6.31
N GLY A 113 9.25 -10.16 -5.24
CA GLY A 113 10.50 -10.89 -5.31
C GLY A 113 10.22 -12.39 -5.15
N ALA A 114 10.03 -13.12 -6.25
CA ALA A 114 9.92 -14.57 -6.22
C ALA A 114 11.26 -15.19 -6.65
N ARG A 115 11.96 -15.82 -5.71
CA ARG A 115 13.10 -16.70 -6.01
C ARG A 115 12.66 -18.14 -5.81
N ALA A 116 12.48 -18.87 -6.91
CA ALA A 116 12.25 -20.31 -6.84
C ALA A 116 13.58 -20.99 -6.49
N GLU A 117 13.71 -21.51 -5.29
CA GLU A 117 14.83 -22.41 -4.97
C GLU A 117 14.46 -23.82 -5.45
N HIS A 118 15.12 -24.29 -6.52
CA HIS A 118 15.14 -25.71 -6.85
C HIS A 118 16.11 -26.39 -5.88
N SER A 119 15.59 -27.12 -4.89
CA SER A 119 16.39 -28.12 -4.18
C SER A 119 16.79 -29.19 -5.19
N GLN A 120 18.07 -29.23 -5.60
CA GLN A 120 18.58 -30.38 -6.34
C GLN A 120 18.46 -31.61 -5.41
N PRO A 121 17.89 -32.74 -5.88
CA PRO A 121 17.86 -33.94 -5.07
C PRO A 121 19.31 -34.38 -4.79
N ASP A 122 19.56 -34.68 -3.52
CA ASP A 122 20.85 -35.09 -2.97
C ASP A 122 21.39 -36.29 -3.79
N ARG A 123 22.40 -36.06 -4.64
CA ARG A 123 23.09 -37.14 -5.36
C ARG A 123 24.05 -37.83 -4.40
N ASN A 124 23.50 -38.52 -3.41
CA ASN A 124 24.29 -39.41 -2.58
C ASN A 124 23.44 -40.63 -2.18
N HIS A 125 23.12 -41.47 -3.15
CA HIS A 125 22.83 -42.89 -2.91
C HIS A 125 23.83 -43.70 -3.73
N ARG A 126 24.87 -44.12 -3.01
CA ARG A 126 25.87 -45.13 -3.40
C ARG A 126 25.14 -46.47 -3.56
N MET A 127 25.24 -47.10 -4.72
CA MET A 127 25.12 -48.56 -4.82
C MET A 127 26.45 -49.08 -5.40
N GLU A 128 27.33 -49.43 -4.48
CA GLU A 128 28.37 -50.43 -4.73
C GLU A 128 27.66 -51.79 -4.83
N ALA A 129 27.92 -52.51 -5.92
CA ALA A 129 27.68 -53.93 -6.09
C ALA A 129 28.92 -54.53 -6.74
#